data_AF-A0A9W8G256-F1
#
_entry.id   AF-A0A9W8G256-F1
#
_cell.length_a   1.000
_cell.length_b   1.000
_cell.length_c   1.000
_cell.angle_alpha   90.00
_cell.angle_beta   90.00
_cell.angle_gamma   90.00
#
_symmetry.space_group_name_H-M   'P 1'
#
loop_
_entity.id
_entity.type
_entity.pdbx_description
1 polymer ?
#
loop_
_entity_poly.entity_id
_entity_poly.type
_entity_poly.pdbx_seq_one_letter_code
_entity_poly.pdbx_strand_id
1 'polypeptide(L)'
;MRLIIREDPKAVAYYTANYVRQRINEFKPTRKRPFVLGLPTGSTPVEVYWHLVDFYKRSEVTFRNVVTFSMDEYVGLPQSHPESYCSFMHRHLYDHIDLHPKNIHMLNGNAEDLAAECQRYEEKIKEVGGIELFLGGIGPDGHIAFNEPGSSLESVTRVKTLAYETVLANARFFGGDVNKVPKLALTVGVGTVRAAREVLLIITGAHKAVALAKCIEEGVNHMWTLSVVQLHPSAMIVCDEDATLELHVKTVRYFKSIEQVQEQLIGRQNISLKGSISKLTSSDISHQFSAATDPMASSAAGVQVDPSNSDSESSAHDDYSTRPESEDDDVGSLTDSQHSDNGSDTSNADMSSSTNALAASSSDAQCTTGFSGSSVPAATVGSPF
;
A
#
# COMPACT_ATOMS: atom_id res chain seq x y z
N MET A 1 12.36 1.38 7.78
CA MET A 1 11.63 0.93 6.57
C MET A 1 12.43 -0.17 5.87
N ARG A 2 11.75 -1.07 5.15
CA ARG A 2 12.33 -2.02 4.19
C ARG A 2 11.72 -1.77 2.82
N LEU A 3 12.53 -1.87 1.75
CA LEU A 3 12.08 -1.90 0.37
C LEU A 3 12.51 -3.25 -0.21
N ILE A 4 11.56 -3.99 -0.77
CA ILE A 4 11.74 -5.31 -1.35
C ILE A 4 11.42 -5.20 -2.84
N ILE A 5 12.41 -5.42 -3.70
CA ILE A 5 12.27 -5.22 -5.16
C ILE A 5 12.19 -6.57 -5.84
N ARG A 6 11.23 -6.74 -6.75
CA ARG A 6 10.97 -7.96 -7.51
C ARG A 6 10.89 -7.69 -9.00
N GLU A 7 10.95 -8.75 -9.78
CA GLU A 7 11.06 -8.71 -11.23
C GLU A 7 9.79 -8.16 -11.91
N ASP A 8 8.61 -8.54 -11.40
CA ASP A 8 7.31 -8.20 -11.99
C ASP A 8 6.19 -8.11 -10.92
N PRO A 9 4.98 -7.61 -11.28
CA PRO A 9 3.83 -7.54 -10.36
C PRO A 9 3.41 -8.86 -9.72
N LYS A 10 3.64 -10.01 -10.38
CA LYS A 10 3.26 -11.33 -9.88
C LYS A 10 4.23 -11.79 -8.80
N ALA A 11 5.52 -11.53 -8.99
CA ALA A 11 6.54 -11.75 -7.97
C ALA A 11 6.31 -10.86 -6.73
N VAL A 12 5.87 -9.61 -6.92
CA VAL A 12 5.37 -8.74 -5.82
C VAL A 12 4.16 -9.36 -5.12
N ALA A 13 3.15 -9.79 -5.88
CA ALA A 13 1.91 -10.34 -5.34
C ALA A 13 2.15 -11.64 -4.55
N TYR A 14 2.95 -12.56 -5.11
CA TYR A 14 3.32 -13.81 -4.47
C TYR A 14 4.16 -13.60 -3.20
N TYR A 15 5.17 -12.72 -3.23
CA TYR A 15 5.97 -12.40 -2.04
C TYR A 15 5.08 -11.82 -0.93
N THR A 16 4.20 -10.88 -1.27
CA THR A 16 3.27 -10.23 -0.32
C THR A 16 2.31 -11.24 0.29
N ALA A 17 1.65 -12.08 -0.53
CA ALA A 17 0.74 -13.10 -0.04
C ALA A 17 1.46 -14.14 0.84
N ASN A 18 2.67 -14.57 0.44
CA ASN A 18 3.50 -15.45 1.25
C ASN A 18 3.87 -14.79 2.59
N TYR A 19 4.18 -13.49 2.60
CA TYR A 19 4.52 -12.78 3.81
C TYR A 19 3.33 -12.70 4.77
N VAL A 20 2.13 -12.34 4.28
CA VAL A 20 0.88 -12.35 5.07
C VAL A 20 0.59 -13.75 5.62
N ARG A 21 0.71 -14.81 4.79
CA ARG A 21 0.59 -16.23 5.20
C ARG A 21 1.54 -16.56 6.35
N GLN A 22 2.82 -16.22 6.21
CA GLN A 22 3.85 -16.48 7.22
C GLN A 22 3.59 -15.68 8.52
N ARG A 23 3.19 -14.41 8.43
CA ARG A 23 2.88 -13.55 9.58
C ARG A 23 1.68 -14.03 10.40
N ILE A 24 0.62 -14.52 9.74
CA ILE A 24 -0.52 -15.19 10.39
C ILE A 24 -0.04 -16.45 11.13
N ASN A 25 0.74 -17.30 10.44
CA ASN A 25 1.20 -18.58 11.00
C ASN A 25 2.19 -18.43 12.17
N GLU A 26 3.09 -17.44 12.13
CA GLU A 26 3.98 -17.11 13.26
C GLU A 26 3.21 -16.56 14.46
N PHE A 27 2.24 -15.68 14.21
CA PHE A 27 1.44 -15.06 15.27
C PHE A 27 0.55 -16.07 16.00
N LYS A 28 0.19 -17.19 15.35
CA LYS A 28 -0.64 -18.29 15.90
C LYS A 28 -1.94 -17.76 16.53
N PRO A 29 -2.85 -17.18 15.72
CA PRO A 29 -4.04 -16.52 16.22
C PRO A 29 -5.04 -17.49 16.85
N THR A 30 -5.70 -17.01 17.90
CA THR A 30 -6.72 -17.73 18.66
C THR A 30 -7.95 -16.86 18.86
N ARG A 31 -9.10 -17.43 19.21
CA ARG A 31 -10.32 -16.66 19.51
C ARG A 31 -10.16 -15.58 20.61
N LYS A 32 -9.15 -15.70 21.49
CA LYS A 32 -8.81 -14.69 22.52
C LYS A 32 -7.71 -13.70 22.11
N ARG A 33 -6.99 -13.98 21.02
CA ARG A 33 -5.92 -13.14 20.45
C ARG A 33 -5.94 -13.34 18.92
N PRO A 34 -6.89 -12.70 18.21
CA PRO A 34 -6.98 -12.83 16.76
C PRO A 34 -5.81 -12.11 16.07
N PHE A 35 -5.55 -12.45 14.82
CA PHE A 35 -4.66 -11.66 13.96
C PHE A 35 -5.50 -10.58 13.27
N VAL A 36 -5.21 -9.32 13.55
CA VAL A 36 -5.99 -8.19 13.02
C VAL A 36 -5.30 -7.62 11.78
N LEU A 37 -5.99 -7.63 10.64
CA LEU A 37 -5.45 -7.37 9.31
C LEU A 37 -6.20 -6.23 8.61
N GLY A 38 -5.50 -5.12 8.34
CA GLY A 38 -5.99 -4.06 7.45
C GLY A 38 -5.87 -4.50 5.98
N LEU A 39 -6.89 -4.27 5.15
CA LEU A 39 -6.96 -4.77 3.77
C LEU A 39 -7.37 -3.67 2.74
N PRO A 40 -6.68 -3.56 1.59
CA PRO A 40 -6.99 -2.60 0.54
C PRO A 40 -7.83 -3.18 -0.61
N THR A 41 -8.44 -2.31 -1.40
CA THR A 41 -9.12 -2.65 -2.66
C THR A 41 -8.31 -2.20 -3.89
N GLY A 42 -8.93 -2.24 -5.08
CA GLY A 42 -8.27 -1.88 -6.35
C GLY A 42 -7.54 -3.05 -7.02
N SER A 43 -6.88 -2.79 -8.15
CA SER A 43 -6.32 -3.84 -9.00
C SER A 43 -5.08 -4.53 -8.43
N THR A 44 -4.16 -3.79 -7.80
CA THR A 44 -2.88 -4.32 -7.30
C THR A 44 -3.01 -5.46 -6.27
N PRO A 45 -3.92 -5.42 -5.27
CA PRO A 45 -4.08 -6.54 -4.32
C PRO A 45 -4.80 -7.78 -4.87
N VAL A 46 -5.36 -7.77 -6.09
CA VAL A 46 -6.17 -8.90 -6.61
C VAL A 46 -5.39 -10.22 -6.66
N GLU A 47 -4.16 -10.21 -7.18
CA GLU A 47 -3.32 -11.41 -7.24
C GLU A 47 -2.81 -11.82 -5.85
N VAL A 48 -2.64 -10.87 -4.91
CA VAL A 48 -2.33 -11.17 -3.51
C VAL A 48 -3.46 -11.98 -2.87
N TYR A 49 -4.72 -11.60 -3.13
CA TYR A 49 -5.89 -12.34 -2.63
C TYR A 49 -6.01 -13.73 -3.27
N TRP A 50 -5.78 -13.86 -4.57
CA TRP A 50 -5.78 -15.18 -5.22
C TRP A 50 -4.71 -16.11 -4.66
N HIS A 51 -3.51 -15.62 -4.37
CA HIS A 51 -2.48 -16.41 -3.69
C HIS A 51 -2.86 -16.77 -2.24
N LEU A 52 -3.48 -15.86 -1.47
CA LEU A 52 -3.97 -16.17 -0.12
C LEU A 52 -5.08 -17.24 -0.12
N VAL A 53 -5.97 -17.19 -1.11
CA VAL A 53 -7.01 -18.20 -1.36
C VAL A 53 -6.39 -19.55 -1.73
N ASP A 54 -5.36 -19.58 -2.56
CA ASP A 54 -4.64 -20.81 -2.92
C ASP A 54 -3.86 -21.41 -1.73
N PHE A 55 -3.17 -20.58 -0.94
CA PHE A 55 -2.53 -21.03 0.31
C PHE A 55 -3.54 -21.62 1.30
N TYR A 56 -4.74 -21.03 1.42
CA TYR A 56 -5.83 -21.61 2.22
C TYR A 56 -6.31 -22.96 1.65
N LYS A 57 -6.53 -23.07 0.33
CA LYS A 57 -6.94 -24.31 -0.34
C LYS A 57 -5.89 -25.43 -0.19
N ARG A 58 -4.60 -25.07 -0.13
CA ARG A 58 -3.48 -25.97 0.21
C ARG A 58 -3.31 -26.26 1.70
N SER A 59 -4.20 -25.75 2.56
CA SER A 59 -4.15 -25.86 4.04
C SER A 59 -2.89 -25.26 4.68
N GLU A 60 -2.26 -24.29 4.03
CA GLU A 60 -1.02 -23.64 4.49
C GLU A 60 -1.30 -22.41 5.38
N VAL A 61 -2.56 -21.99 5.51
CA VAL A 61 -3.04 -20.92 6.42
C VAL A 61 -4.54 -21.11 6.68
N THR A 62 -5.03 -20.56 7.80
CA THR A 62 -6.47 -20.50 8.13
C THR A 62 -6.83 -19.11 8.66
N PHE A 63 -8.02 -18.64 8.32
CA PHE A 63 -8.54 -17.31 8.62
C PHE A 63 -9.58 -17.30 9.75
N ARG A 64 -9.90 -18.44 10.37
CA ARG A 64 -10.91 -18.58 11.46
C ARG A 64 -10.71 -17.63 12.64
N ASN A 65 -9.46 -17.32 12.96
CA ASN A 65 -9.06 -16.40 14.03
C ASN A 65 -8.42 -15.10 13.48
N VAL A 66 -8.65 -14.78 12.21
CA VAL A 66 -8.32 -13.47 11.63
C VAL A 66 -9.52 -12.54 11.83
N VAL A 67 -9.26 -11.23 11.97
CA VAL A 67 -10.24 -10.15 11.93
C VAL A 67 -9.76 -9.15 10.88
N THR A 68 -10.62 -8.77 9.94
CA THR A 68 -10.26 -7.87 8.83
C THR A 68 -10.92 -6.51 8.97
N PHE A 69 -10.20 -5.46 8.57
CA PHE A 69 -10.72 -4.10 8.42
C PHE A 69 -10.39 -3.60 7.00
N SER A 70 -11.41 -3.34 6.18
CA SER A 70 -11.20 -2.65 4.89
C SER A 70 -10.76 -1.20 5.12
N MET A 71 -9.98 -0.64 4.20
CA MET A 71 -9.56 0.77 4.25
C MET A 71 -10.75 1.75 4.11
N ASP A 72 -11.68 1.46 3.22
CA ASP A 72 -12.63 2.42 2.69
C ASP A 72 -13.91 1.74 2.15
N GLU A 73 -14.94 2.55 1.88
CA GLU A 73 -16.13 2.20 1.09
C GLU A 73 -16.79 3.49 0.56
N TYR A 74 -17.44 3.42 -0.61
CA TYR A 74 -18.14 4.56 -1.20
C TYR A 74 -19.41 4.95 -0.43
N VAL A 75 -19.66 6.25 -0.28
CA VAL A 75 -20.88 6.76 0.36
C VAL A 75 -22.05 6.75 -0.63
N GLY A 76 -23.21 6.25 -0.19
CA GLY A 76 -24.44 6.18 -0.99
C GLY A 76 -24.45 5.12 -2.10
N LEU A 77 -23.42 4.25 -2.17
CA LEU A 77 -23.38 3.13 -3.10
C LEU A 77 -23.90 1.85 -2.42
N PRO A 78 -24.89 1.14 -2.97
CA PRO A 78 -25.42 -0.07 -2.34
C PRO A 78 -24.34 -1.15 -2.12
N GLN A 79 -24.35 -1.83 -0.97
CA GLN A 79 -23.36 -2.87 -0.64
C GLN A 79 -23.40 -4.09 -1.59
N SER A 80 -24.50 -4.27 -2.32
CA SER A 80 -24.67 -5.28 -3.38
C SER A 80 -24.29 -4.78 -4.79
N HIS A 81 -23.89 -3.50 -4.94
CA HIS A 81 -23.47 -2.96 -6.22
C HIS A 81 -22.13 -3.60 -6.65
N PRO A 82 -21.96 -4.03 -7.91
CA PRO A 82 -20.75 -4.74 -8.35
C PRO A 82 -19.43 -4.02 -8.05
N GLU A 83 -19.43 -2.69 -8.07
CA GLU A 83 -18.26 -1.85 -7.83
C GLU A 83 -18.20 -1.27 -6.40
N SER A 84 -19.04 -1.76 -5.47
CA SER A 84 -18.84 -1.53 -4.04
C SER A 84 -17.61 -2.30 -3.55
N TYR A 85 -16.92 -1.75 -2.54
CA TYR A 85 -15.76 -2.43 -1.95
C TYR A 85 -16.19 -3.68 -1.17
N CYS A 86 -17.45 -3.76 -0.73
CA CYS A 86 -18.11 -4.97 -0.25
C CYS A 86 -18.09 -6.08 -1.30
N SER A 87 -18.68 -5.81 -2.48
CA SER A 87 -18.77 -6.78 -3.57
C SER A 87 -17.39 -7.15 -4.12
N PHE A 88 -16.43 -6.22 -4.13
CA PHE A 88 -15.03 -6.51 -4.45
C PHE A 88 -14.39 -7.50 -3.45
N MET A 89 -14.46 -7.23 -2.15
CA MET A 89 -13.78 -8.06 -1.14
C MET A 89 -14.40 -9.47 -1.02
N HIS A 90 -15.71 -9.60 -1.18
CA HIS A 90 -16.38 -10.90 -1.29
C HIS A 90 -15.93 -11.68 -2.54
N ARG A 91 -16.01 -11.05 -3.73
CA ARG A 91 -15.59 -11.63 -5.02
C ARG A 91 -14.16 -12.15 -5.02
N HIS A 92 -13.22 -11.38 -4.45
CA HIS A 92 -11.79 -11.67 -4.56
C HIS A 92 -11.19 -12.44 -3.37
N LEU A 93 -11.80 -12.37 -2.17
CA LEU A 93 -11.23 -12.99 -0.96
C LEU A 93 -12.27 -13.71 -0.09
N TYR A 94 -13.25 -12.99 0.46
CA TYR A 94 -13.98 -13.47 1.65
C TYR A 94 -14.81 -14.73 1.40
N ASP A 95 -15.40 -14.91 0.21
CA ASP A 95 -16.21 -16.09 -0.11
C ASP A 95 -15.36 -17.37 -0.37
N HIS A 96 -14.03 -17.24 -0.36
CA HIS A 96 -13.09 -18.29 -0.77
C HIS A 96 -12.19 -18.80 0.37
N ILE A 97 -12.36 -18.31 1.60
CA ILE A 97 -11.54 -18.62 2.79
C ILE A 97 -12.40 -18.93 4.01
N ASP A 98 -11.83 -19.57 5.05
CA ASP A 98 -12.55 -19.85 6.31
C ASP A 98 -12.57 -18.67 7.31
N LEU A 99 -12.69 -17.44 6.80
CA LEU A 99 -12.90 -16.24 7.61
C LEU A 99 -14.34 -16.19 8.12
N HIS A 100 -14.53 -16.02 9.42
CA HIS A 100 -15.86 -15.99 10.01
C HIS A 100 -16.54 -14.62 9.77
N PRO A 101 -17.80 -14.55 9.24
CA PRO A 101 -18.40 -13.28 8.82
C PRO A 101 -18.46 -12.17 9.89
N LYS A 102 -18.63 -12.51 11.18
CA LYS A 102 -18.61 -11.50 12.27
C LYS A 102 -17.23 -10.88 12.53
N ASN A 103 -16.18 -11.38 11.88
CA ASN A 103 -14.82 -10.89 11.94
C ASN A 103 -14.46 -10.03 10.72
N ILE A 104 -15.38 -9.89 9.75
CA ILE A 104 -15.25 -8.95 8.64
C ILE A 104 -15.76 -7.60 9.11
N HIS A 105 -14.91 -6.58 9.02
CA HIS A 105 -15.29 -5.20 9.29
C HIS A 105 -15.00 -4.34 8.07
N MET A 106 -16.00 -3.54 7.70
CA MET A 106 -15.89 -2.48 6.70
C MET A 106 -16.67 -1.26 7.18
N LEU A 107 -16.45 -0.13 6.51
CA LEU A 107 -17.20 1.10 6.72
C LEU A 107 -18.54 1.04 5.98
N ASN A 108 -19.63 1.35 6.69
CA ASN A 108 -20.96 1.43 6.09
C ASN A 108 -21.19 2.80 5.43
N GLY A 109 -20.83 2.94 4.15
CA GLY A 109 -21.10 4.13 3.35
C GLY A 109 -22.60 4.50 3.20
N ASN A 110 -23.52 3.70 3.71
CA ASN A 110 -24.97 3.96 3.72
C ASN A 110 -25.52 4.09 5.15
N ALA A 111 -24.69 4.47 6.13
CA ALA A 111 -25.15 4.79 7.49
C ALA A 111 -25.87 6.16 7.53
N GLU A 112 -26.89 6.29 8.38
CA GLU A 112 -27.63 7.55 8.57
C GLU A 112 -26.73 8.67 9.14
N ASP A 113 -25.86 8.31 10.09
CA ASP A 113 -24.79 9.17 10.59
C ASP A 113 -23.43 8.57 10.21
N LEU A 114 -22.81 9.17 9.18
CA LEU A 114 -21.50 8.78 8.68
C LEU A 114 -20.35 9.11 9.66
N ALA A 115 -20.51 10.11 10.53
CA ALA A 115 -19.50 10.47 11.51
C ALA A 115 -19.51 9.49 12.70
N ALA A 116 -20.70 9.10 13.17
CA ALA A 116 -20.86 8.04 14.16
C ALA A 116 -20.34 6.68 13.63
N GLU A 117 -20.56 6.38 12.35
CA GLU A 117 -19.99 5.18 11.70
C GLU A 117 -18.45 5.20 11.70
N CYS A 118 -17.83 6.34 11.34
CA CYS A 118 -16.37 6.48 11.43
C CYS A 118 -15.83 6.33 12.86
N GLN A 119 -16.50 6.90 13.87
CA GLN A 119 -16.14 6.74 15.27
C GLN A 119 -16.26 5.27 15.72
N ARG A 120 -17.39 4.60 15.39
CA ARG A 120 -17.63 3.18 15.68
C ARG A 120 -16.55 2.29 15.07
N TYR A 121 -16.02 2.64 13.90
CA TYR A 121 -14.95 1.91 13.24
C TYR A 121 -13.62 2.01 14.01
N GLU A 122 -13.22 3.23 14.40
CA GLU A 122 -12.06 3.49 15.25
C GLU A 122 -12.16 2.79 16.62
N GLU A 123 -13.34 2.83 17.24
CA GLU A 123 -13.62 2.11 18.49
C GLU A 123 -13.51 0.60 18.31
N LYS A 124 -13.99 0.04 17.19
CA LYS A 124 -13.89 -1.39 16.91
C LYS A 124 -12.45 -1.85 16.67
N ILE A 125 -11.63 -1.04 16.01
CA ILE A 125 -10.18 -1.28 15.86
C ILE A 125 -9.50 -1.34 17.25
N LYS A 126 -9.88 -0.44 18.17
CA LYS A 126 -9.33 -0.39 19.54
C LYS A 126 -9.81 -1.58 20.38
N GLU A 127 -11.10 -1.96 20.28
CA GLU A 127 -11.71 -3.09 21.00
C GLU A 127 -10.95 -4.42 20.74
N VAL A 128 -10.51 -4.65 19.50
CA VAL A 128 -9.78 -5.89 19.13
C VAL A 128 -8.26 -5.83 19.40
N GLY A 129 -7.75 -4.73 19.98
CA GLY A 129 -6.35 -4.56 20.36
C GLY A 129 -5.44 -3.91 19.29
N GLY A 130 -6.02 -3.24 18.30
CA GLY A 130 -5.32 -2.59 17.19
C GLY A 130 -4.90 -3.55 16.07
N ILE A 131 -4.50 -3.00 14.93
CA ILE A 131 -4.13 -3.75 13.73
C ILE A 131 -2.71 -4.34 13.89
N GLU A 132 -2.53 -5.65 13.67
CA GLU A 132 -1.22 -6.33 13.74
C GLU A 132 -0.43 -6.18 12.43
N LEU A 133 -1.13 -6.16 11.29
CA LEU A 133 -0.57 -5.92 9.97
C LEU A 133 -1.57 -5.12 9.12
N PHE A 134 -1.15 -3.99 8.58
CA PHE A 134 -1.94 -3.22 7.62
C PHE A 134 -1.37 -3.44 6.21
N LEU A 135 -2.11 -4.13 5.33
CA LEU A 135 -1.80 -4.18 3.91
C LEU A 135 -2.38 -2.94 3.22
N GLY A 136 -1.60 -2.27 2.38
CA GLY A 136 -2.02 -1.07 1.65
C GLY A 136 -1.41 -1.00 0.25
N GLY A 137 -1.89 -0.04 -0.54
CA GLY A 137 -1.29 0.35 -1.82
C GLY A 137 -1.08 1.86 -1.88
N ILE A 138 -0.58 2.35 -3.02
CA ILE A 138 -0.34 3.78 -3.28
C ILE A 138 -1.14 4.28 -4.49
N GLY A 139 -1.65 5.51 -4.43
CA GLY A 139 -2.12 6.26 -5.59
C GLY A 139 -0.96 6.77 -6.47
N PRO A 140 -1.22 7.22 -7.72
CA PRO A 140 -0.20 7.88 -8.57
C PRO A 140 0.21 9.27 -8.04
N ASP A 141 -0.56 9.81 -7.11
CA ASP A 141 -0.41 11.05 -6.34
C ASP A 141 0.18 10.81 -4.93
N GLY A 142 0.56 9.57 -4.59
CA GLY A 142 1.04 9.21 -3.25
C GLY A 142 -0.02 8.99 -2.18
N HIS A 143 -1.32 8.93 -2.51
CA HIS A 143 -2.35 8.64 -1.50
C HIS A 143 -2.28 7.22 -0.95
N ILE A 144 -2.71 7.04 0.31
CA ILE A 144 -3.02 5.73 0.91
C ILE A 144 -4.49 5.70 1.35
N ALA A 145 -5.26 4.70 0.93
CA ALA A 145 -6.73 4.78 0.92
C ALA A 145 -7.19 6.09 0.24
N PHE A 146 -8.41 6.58 0.51
CA PHE A 146 -8.79 7.95 0.10
C PHE A 146 -8.12 9.07 0.93
N ASN A 147 -6.91 8.90 1.47
CA ASN A 147 -6.14 10.00 2.08
C ASN A 147 -5.39 10.80 1.00
N GLU A 148 -6.17 11.47 0.16
CA GLU A 148 -5.71 12.30 -0.96
C GLU A 148 -4.78 13.45 -0.51
N PRO A 149 -3.96 14.00 -1.42
CA PRO A 149 -3.06 15.13 -1.15
C PRO A 149 -3.70 16.27 -0.35
N GLY A 150 -2.95 16.78 0.63
CA GLY A 150 -3.42 17.77 1.60
C GLY A 150 -4.03 17.18 2.88
N SER A 151 -4.40 15.88 2.90
CA SER A 151 -4.96 15.23 4.09
C SER A 151 -3.96 15.19 5.25
N SER A 152 -4.43 15.52 6.47
CA SER A 152 -3.59 15.48 7.67
C SER A 152 -2.94 14.11 7.89
N LEU A 153 -1.64 14.11 8.19
CA LEU A 153 -0.86 12.89 8.46
C LEU A 153 -1.22 12.22 9.80
N GLU A 154 -1.87 12.96 10.71
CA GLU A 154 -2.48 12.44 11.95
C GLU A 154 -4.01 12.33 11.83
N SER A 155 -4.55 12.25 10.61
CA SER A 155 -5.98 12.05 10.40
C SER A 155 -6.44 10.69 10.93
N VAL A 156 -7.69 10.64 11.40
CA VAL A 156 -8.43 9.42 11.75
C VAL A 156 -9.47 9.08 10.67
N THR A 157 -10.17 7.96 10.86
CA THR A 157 -11.28 7.53 9.99
C THR A 157 -12.34 8.63 9.86
N ARG A 158 -12.77 8.93 8.63
CA ARG A 158 -13.65 10.07 8.32
C ARG A 158 -14.37 9.94 6.97
N VAL A 159 -15.38 10.79 6.75
CA VAL A 159 -15.90 11.12 5.41
C VAL A 159 -14.85 11.92 4.63
N LYS A 160 -14.67 11.61 3.35
CA LYS A 160 -13.81 12.36 2.43
C LYS A 160 -14.51 12.55 1.08
N THR A 161 -14.49 13.79 0.58
CA THR A 161 -14.85 14.12 -0.81
C THR A 161 -13.73 13.71 -1.74
N LEU A 162 -14.03 12.97 -2.81
CA LEU A 162 -13.03 12.53 -3.78
C LEU A 162 -12.57 13.68 -4.68
N ALA A 163 -11.27 13.75 -4.94
CA ALA A 163 -10.65 14.63 -5.92
C ALA A 163 -11.06 14.25 -7.35
N TYR A 164 -10.96 15.21 -8.26
CA TYR A 164 -11.34 15.02 -9.67
C TYR A 164 -10.53 13.89 -10.34
N GLU A 165 -9.23 13.77 -10.06
CA GLU A 165 -8.39 12.69 -10.58
C GLU A 165 -8.82 11.32 -10.05
N THR A 166 -9.21 11.21 -8.78
CA THR A 166 -9.76 9.98 -8.18
C THR A 166 -11.07 9.58 -8.87
N VAL A 167 -11.95 10.55 -9.15
CA VAL A 167 -13.19 10.34 -9.90
C VAL A 167 -12.91 9.88 -11.33
N LEU A 168 -11.97 10.53 -12.03
CA LEU A 168 -11.59 10.20 -13.40
C LEU A 168 -10.95 8.80 -13.50
N ALA A 169 -10.04 8.47 -12.59
CA ALA A 169 -9.38 7.16 -12.53
C ALA A 169 -10.35 6.01 -12.19
N ASN A 170 -11.42 6.29 -11.45
CA ASN A 170 -12.42 5.30 -11.08
C ASN A 170 -13.61 5.23 -12.05
N ALA A 171 -13.84 6.24 -12.90
CA ALA A 171 -14.92 6.26 -13.89
C ALA A 171 -14.94 5.03 -14.81
N ARG A 172 -13.77 4.42 -15.10
CA ARG A 172 -13.65 3.15 -15.85
C ARG A 172 -14.46 1.99 -15.26
N PHE A 173 -14.68 1.96 -13.94
CA PHE A 173 -15.51 0.95 -13.27
C PHE A 173 -17.00 1.27 -13.40
N PHE A 174 -17.35 2.57 -13.43
CA PHE A 174 -18.73 3.07 -13.57
C PHE A 174 -19.14 3.30 -15.04
N GLY A 175 -18.64 2.46 -15.95
CA GLY A 175 -18.98 2.49 -17.38
C GLY A 175 -18.40 3.68 -18.16
N GLY A 176 -17.33 4.30 -17.67
CA GLY A 176 -16.67 5.46 -18.27
C GLY A 176 -17.29 6.82 -17.88
N ASP A 177 -18.33 6.84 -17.05
CA ASP A 177 -19.09 8.05 -16.71
C ASP A 177 -18.72 8.59 -15.33
N VAL A 178 -18.00 9.72 -15.31
CA VAL A 178 -17.60 10.45 -14.09
C VAL A 178 -18.79 10.85 -13.20
N ASN A 179 -20.01 10.98 -13.75
CA ASN A 179 -21.20 11.36 -12.98
C ASN A 179 -21.79 10.20 -12.17
N LYS A 180 -21.45 8.95 -12.52
CA LYS A 180 -21.87 7.74 -11.81
C LYS A 180 -20.93 7.34 -10.68
N VAL A 181 -19.73 7.94 -10.61
CA VAL A 181 -18.77 7.70 -9.53
C VAL A 181 -19.27 8.41 -8.25
N PRO A 182 -19.35 7.71 -7.10
CA PRO A 182 -19.72 8.34 -5.84
C PRO A 182 -18.71 9.43 -5.46
N LYS A 183 -19.20 10.63 -5.14
CA LYS A 183 -18.36 11.82 -4.89
C LYS A 183 -17.79 11.89 -3.46
N LEU A 184 -18.27 11.01 -2.59
CA LEU A 184 -17.88 10.88 -1.18
C LEU A 184 -17.51 9.42 -0.90
N ALA A 185 -16.55 9.20 -0.01
CA ALA A 185 -16.21 7.90 0.56
C ALA A 185 -16.03 8.00 2.08
N LEU A 186 -16.18 6.88 2.77
CA LEU A 186 -15.63 6.70 4.10
C LEU A 186 -14.23 6.10 3.95
N THR A 187 -13.26 6.59 4.73
CA THR A 187 -11.87 6.12 4.66
C THR A 187 -11.21 6.15 6.03
N VAL A 188 -10.36 5.16 6.31
CA VAL A 188 -9.42 5.20 7.45
C VAL A 188 -8.47 6.39 7.32
N GLY A 189 -8.02 6.92 8.45
CA GLY A 189 -7.05 8.02 8.45
C GLY A 189 -5.60 7.57 8.26
N VAL A 190 -4.74 8.53 7.91
CA VAL A 190 -3.29 8.31 7.82
C VAL A 190 -2.73 7.88 9.18
N GLY A 191 -3.21 8.49 10.28
CA GLY A 191 -2.92 8.09 11.65
C GLY A 191 -3.50 6.72 12.01
N THR A 192 -4.70 6.38 11.50
CA THR A 192 -5.31 5.04 11.68
C THR A 192 -4.44 3.93 11.08
N VAL A 193 -3.88 4.14 9.88
CA VAL A 193 -2.93 3.18 9.27
C VAL A 193 -1.61 3.15 10.05
N ARG A 194 -1.06 4.32 10.41
CA ARG A 194 0.19 4.45 11.18
C ARG A 194 0.11 3.84 12.58
N ALA A 195 -1.09 3.70 13.15
CA ALA A 195 -1.33 3.05 14.43
C ALA A 195 -1.28 1.51 14.38
N ALA A 196 -1.11 0.90 13.20
CA ALA A 196 -0.85 -0.53 13.09
C ALA A 196 0.52 -0.90 13.68
N ARG A 197 0.68 -2.18 14.06
CA ARG A 197 1.97 -2.72 14.55
C ARG A 197 2.97 -3.00 13.43
N GLU A 198 2.50 -2.98 12.19
CA GLU A 198 3.24 -3.26 10.96
C GLU A 198 2.44 -2.74 9.75
N VAL A 199 3.13 -2.13 8.79
CA VAL A 199 2.53 -1.62 7.54
C VAL A 199 3.26 -2.23 6.37
N LEU A 200 2.52 -2.87 5.46
CA LEU A 200 3.00 -3.58 4.28
C LEU A 200 2.34 -3.01 3.04
N LEU A 201 3.14 -2.65 2.04
CA LEU A 201 2.68 -1.82 0.92
C LEU A 201 3.06 -2.48 -0.40
N ILE A 202 2.11 -2.56 -1.32
CA ILE A 202 2.32 -3.09 -2.68
C ILE A 202 2.24 -1.97 -3.71
N ILE A 203 3.31 -1.82 -4.51
CA ILE A 203 3.49 -0.72 -5.45
C ILE A 203 4.04 -1.29 -6.75
N THR A 204 3.26 -1.24 -7.84
CA THR A 204 3.58 -1.94 -9.09
C THR A 204 3.37 -1.06 -10.32
N GLY A 205 4.31 -1.10 -11.27
CA GLY A 205 4.24 -0.48 -12.59
C GLY A 205 4.72 0.97 -12.64
N ALA A 206 5.37 1.36 -13.74
CA ALA A 206 5.97 2.68 -13.96
C ALA A 206 5.09 3.89 -13.57
N HIS A 207 3.78 3.79 -13.78
CA HIS A 207 2.78 4.81 -13.39
C HIS A 207 2.70 5.12 -11.88
N LYS A 208 3.46 4.43 -11.03
CA LYS A 208 3.61 4.70 -9.59
C LYS A 208 5.03 5.12 -9.17
N ALA A 209 6.00 5.16 -10.10
CA ALA A 209 7.39 5.37 -9.76
C ALA A 209 7.66 6.75 -9.13
N VAL A 210 7.08 7.81 -9.69
CA VAL A 210 7.14 9.17 -9.11
C VAL A 210 6.61 9.15 -7.67
N ALA A 211 5.45 8.55 -7.44
CA ALA A 211 4.83 8.48 -6.12
C ALA A 211 5.68 7.67 -5.12
N LEU A 212 6.37 6.61 -5.56
CA LEU A 212 7.31 5.88 -4.72
C LEU A 212 8.49 6.76 -4.31
N ALA A 213 9.16 7.40 -5.28
CA ALA A 213 10.30 8.29 -5.02
C ALA A 213 9.94 9.43 -4.06
N LYS A 214 8.80 10.10 -4.32
CA LYS A 214 8.24 11.15 -3.45
C LYS A 214 7.94 10.68 -2.03
N CYS A 215 7.64 9.39 -1.82
CA CYS A 215 7.34 8.86 -0.49
C CYS A 215 8.55 8.29 0.26
N ILE A 216 9.67 7.97 -0.40
CA ILE A 216 10.83 7.31 0.24
C ILE A 216 12.17 8.05 0.13
N GLU A 217 12.32 8.99 -0.81
CA GLU A 217 13.56 9.77 -1.01
C GLU A 217 13.39 11.26 -0.65
N GLU A 218 12.18 11.81 -0.79
CA GLU A 218 11.84 13.16 -0.30
C GLU A 218 11.31 13.14 1.15
N GLY A 219 11.21 14.32 1.77
CA GLY A 219 10.75 14.46 3.15
C GLY A 219 9.25 14.20 3.34
N VAL A 220 8.87 13.84 4.57
CA VAL A 220 7.48 13.62 4.99
C VAL A 220 6.59 14.83 4.65
N ASN A 221 5.57 14.62 3.83
CA ASN A 221 4.78 15.67 3.22
C ASN A 221 3.30 15.25 3.06
N HIS A 222 2.36 16.09 3.52
CA HIS A 222 0.92 15.82 3.39
C HIS A 222 0.37 15.84 1.95
N MET A 223 1.15 16.31 0.98
CA MET A 223 0.84 16.17 -0.45
C MET A 223 1.13 14.77 -1.00
N TRP A 224 1.96 13.97 -0.30
CA TRP A 224 2.29 12.59 -0.66
C TRP A 224 2.06 11.73 0.60
N THR A 225 0.80 11.48 0.94
CA THR A 225 0.42 11.07 2.32
C THR A 225 1.04 9.74 2.77
N LEU A 226 1.40 8.85 1.84
CA LEU A 226 2.15 7.63 2.17
C LEU A 226 3.56 7.93 2.75
N SER A 227 4.17 9.08 2.49
CA SER A 227 5.48 9.48 3.05
C SER A 227 5.57 9.37 4.59
N VAL A 228 4.43 9.35 5.29
CA VAL A 228 4.33 9.03 6.73
C VAL A 228 5.02 7.71 7.12
N VAL A 229 5.19 6.77 6.19
CA VAL A 229 5.85 5.46 6.43
C VAL A 229 7.30 5.60 6.88
N GLN A 230 7.96 6.72 6.59
CA GLN A 230 9.27 7.07 7.13
C GLN A 230 9.25 7.19 8.66
N LEU A 231 8.11 7.60 9.23
CA LEU A 231 7.87 7.77 10.67
C LEU A 231 7.22 6.53 11.33
N HIS A 232 7.17 5.39 10.62
CA HIS A 232 6.54 4.17 11.09
C HIS A 232 7.59 3.09 11.44
N PRO A 233 7.59 2.52 12.67
CA PRO A 233 8.68 1.67 13.15
C PRO A 233 8.82 0.33 12.41
N SER A 234 7.75 -0.16 11.77
CA SER A 234 7.75 -1.44 11.04
C SER A 234 7.03 -1.31 9.69
N ALA A 235 7.55 -0.43 8.82
CA ALA A 235 7.07 -0.27 7.44
C ALA A 235 7.90 -1.10 6.43
N MET A 236 7.20 -1.81 5.54
CA MET A 236 7.75 -2.53 4.38
C MET A 236 7.01 -2.13 3.10
N ILE A 237 7.77 -1.87 2.04
CA ILE A 237 7.28 -1.73 0.67
C ILE A 237 7.77 -2.94 -0.13
N VAL A 238 6.89 -3.53 -0.94
CA VAL A 238 7.20 -4.56 -1.94
C VAL A 238 6.81 -3.98 -3.30
N CYS A 239 7.76 -3.90 -4.22
CA CYS A 239 7.56 -3.29 -5.53
C CYS A 239 8.24 -4.05 -6.66
N ASP A 240 7.81 -3.80 -7.90
CA ASP A 240 8.48 -4.30 -9.10
C ASP A 240 9.61 -3.34 -9.53
N GLU A 241 10.47 -3.79 -10.46
CA GLU A 241 11.53 -2.93 -11.03
C GLU A 241 10.95 -1.66 -11.67
N ASP A 242 9.80 -1.80 -12.35
CA ASP A 242 9.05 -0.74 -13.02
C ASP A 242 8.66 0.41 -12.07
N ALA A 243 8.22 0.10 -10.85
CA ALA A 243 7.94 1.10 -9.83
C ALA A 243 9.20 1.81 -9.30
N THR A 244 10.41 1.34 -9.61
CA THR A 244 11.68 1.95 -9.15
C THR A 244 12.33 2.91 -10.15
N LEU A 245 11.73 3.15 -11.32
CA LEU A 245 12.33 3.93 -12.40
C LEU A 245 12.73 5.37 -12.01
N GLU A 246 12.03 5.98 -11.05
CA GLU A 246 12.28 7.35 -10.55
C GLU A 246 13.12 7.37 -9.25
N LEU A 247 13.60 6.22 -8.77
CA LEU A 247 14.49 6.13 -7.61
C LEU A 247 15.95 6.32 -7.99
N HIS A 248 16.74 6.91 -7.09
CA HIS A 248 18.18 6.93 -7.27
C HIS A 248 18.75 5.51 -7.34
N VAL A 249 19.62 5.26 -8.32
CA VAL A 249 20.36 3.98 -8.49
C VAL A 249 21.07 3.55 -7.20
N LYS A 250 21.51 4.51 -6.38
CA LYS A 250 22.11 4.26 -5.06
C LYS A 250 21.12 3.63 -4.07
N THR A 251 19.88 4.08 -4.04
CA THR A 251 18.80 3.58 -3.18
C THR A 251 18.39 2.17 -3.59
N VAL A 252 18.18 1.93 -4.89
CA VAL A 252 17.89 0.60 -5.44
C VAL A 252 19.01 -0.40 -5.09
N ARG A 253 20.28 -0.02 -5.28
CA ARG A 253 21.43 -0.86 -4.93
C ARG A 253 21.55 -1.11 -3.42
N TYR A 254 21.27 -0.11 -2.59
CA TYR A 254 21.31 -0.21 -1.12
C TYR A 254 20.29 -1.22 -0.58
N PHE A 255 19.04 -1.18 -1.06
CA PHE A 255 18.02 -2.12 -0.59
C PHE A 255 18.23 -3.54 -1.14
N LYS A 256 18.63 -3.70 -2.42
CA LYS A 256 18.98 -5.01 -2.98
C LYS A 256 20.18 -5.65 -2.27
N SER A 257 21.22 -4.88 -1.93
CA SER A 257 22.37 -5.42 -1.20
C SER A 257 22.03 -5.77 0.25
N ILE A 258 21.15 -5.01 0.93
CA ILE A 258 20.68 -5.37 2.27
C ILE A 258 19.89 -6.70 2.25
N GLU A 259 19.00 -6.92 1.29
CA GLU A 259 18.29 -8.20 1.17
C GLU A 259 19.26 -9.36 0.91
N GLN A 260 20.22 -9.19 -0.01
CA GLN A 260 21.25 -10.20 -0.28
C GLN A 260 22.12 -10.52 0.95
N VAL A 261 22.62 -9.50 1.66
CA VAL A 261 23.43 -9.66 2.87
C VAL A 261 22.64 -10.33 4.00
N GLN A 262 21.35 -10.01 4.12
CA GLN A 262 20.42 -10.68 5.04
C GLN A 262 20.25 -12.16 4.72
N GLU A 263 20.04 -12.52 3.45
CA GLU A 263 19.91 -13.92 3.04
C GLU A 263 21.23 -14.71 3.15
N GLN A 264 22.38 -14.08 2.89
CA GLN A 264 23.70 -14.74 2.85
C GLN A 264 24.35 -14.90 4.22
N LEU A 265 24.44 -13.84 5.05
CA LEU A 265 25.20 -13.88 6.30
C LEU A 265 24.43 -14.46 7.48
N ILE A 266 23.10 -14.30 7.47
CA ILE A 266 22.25 -14.69 8.60
C ILE A 266 21.44 -15.94 8.23
N GLY A 267 20.96 -16.03 6.99
CA GLY A 267 20.09 -17.08 6.50
C GLY A 267 18.62 -16.84 6.88
N ARG A 268 17.69 -17.19 5.98
CA ARG A 268 16.25 -16.92 6.13
C ARG A 268 15.66 -17.45 7.45
N GLN A 269 16.23 -18.51 8.03
CA GLN A 269 15.82 -19.10 9.31
C GLN A 269 16.16 -18.28 10.57
N ASN A 270 17.11 -17.34 10.47
CA ASN A 270 17.64 -16.56 11.60
C ASN A 270 17.23 -15.06 11.57
N ILE A 271 16.47 -14.65 10.54
CA ILE A 271 15.82 -13.34 10.46
C ILE A 271 14.35 -13.52 10.79
N SER A 272 13.84 -12.79 11.79
CA SER A 272 12.38 -12.73 12.02
C SER A 272 11.70 -12.01 10.86
N LEU A 273 10.45 -12.36 10.54
CA LEU A 273 9.76 -11.78 9.38
C LEU A 273 9.77 -10.25 9.34
N LYS A 274 9.71 -9.56 10.50
CA LYS A 274 9.76 -8.09 10.58
C LYS A 274 11.13 -7.48 10.23
N GLY A 275 12.16 -8.29 10.01
CA GLY A 275 13.53 -7.87 9.63
C GLY A 275 14.50 -7.74 10.81
N SER A 276 14.06 -8.03 12.03
CA SER A 276 14.95 -8.10 13.20
C SER A 276 15.68 -9.45 13.21
N ILE A 277 16.96 -9.43 13.57
CA ILE A 277 17.76 -10.62 13.85
C ILE A 277 17.08 -11.43 14.97
N SER A 278 16.72 -12.70 14.71
CA SER A 278 16.04 -13.56 15.69
C SER A 278 17.02 -14.45 16.46
N LYS A 279 18.09 -14.89 15.80
CA LYS A 279 19.29 -15.49 16.38
C LYS A 279 20.49 -15.06 15.56
N LEU A 280 21.62 -14.82 16.22
CA LEU A 280 22.91 -14.64 15.58
C LEU A 280 23.92 -15.40 16.42
N THR A 281 24.42 -16.51 15.88
CA THR A 281 25.32 -17.42 16.58
C THR A 281 26.77 -16.99 16.38
N SER A 282 27.66 -17.38 17.29
CA SER A 282 29.09 -17.09 17.16
C SER A 282 29.71 -17.68 15.89
N SER A 283 29.15 -18.77 15.37
CA SER A 283 29.50 -19.35 14.07
C SER A 283 29.13 -18.45 12.89
N ASP A 284 27.94 -17.85 12.89
CA ASP A 284 27.50 -16.92 11.83
C ASP A 284 28.43 -15.68 11.76
N ILE A 285 28.85 -15.17 12.92
CA ILE A 285 29.84 -14.09 13.02
C ILE A 285 31.21 -14.56 12.50
N SER A 286 31.66 -15.76 12.86
CA SER A 286 32.99 -16.25 12.48
C SER A 286 33.17 -16.38 10.95
N HIS A 287 32.10 -16.68 10.22
CA HIS A 287 32.12 -16.75 8.75
C HIS A 287 32.23 -15.37 8.06
N GLN A 288 31.91 -14.26 8.73
CA GLN A 288 32.11 -12.91 8.16
C GLN A 288 33.58 -12.63 7.83
N PHE A 289 34.52 -13.27 8.54
CA PHE A 289 35.96 -13.05 8.39
C PHE A 289 36.69 -14.17 7.64
N SER A 290 36.03 -15.29 7.31
CA SER A 290 36.66 -16.43 6.63
C SER A 290 36.57 -16.38 5.09
N ALA A 291 35.92 -15.35 4.52
CA ALA A 291 35.69 -15.21 3.08
C ALA A 291 36.66 -14.22 2.38
N ALA A 292 37.73 -13.82 3.07
CA ALA A 292 38.73 -12.88 2.57
C ALA A 292 40.08 -13.57 2.28
N THR A 293 40.14 -14.30 1.16
CA THR A 293 41.39 -14.80 0.56
C THR A 293 41.37 -14.51 -0.94
N ASP A 294 42.35 -13.75 -1.44
CA ASP A 294 42.31 -13.15 -2.78
C ASP A 294 42.23 -14.14 -3.94
N PRO A 295 41.38 -13.89 -4.96
CA PRO A 295 41.37 -14.63 -6.22
C PRO A 295 42.48 -14.17 -7.20
N MET A 296 43.37 -13.24 -6.79
CA MET A 296 44.37 -12.60 -7.66
C MET A 296 45.81 -13.16 -7.53
N ALA A 297 45.99 -14.29 -6.84
CA ALA A 297 47.29 -14.85 -6.51
C ALA A 297 47.72 -16.07 -7.39
N SER A 298 47.25 -16.18 -8.64
CA SER A 298 47.58 -17.35 -9.49
C SER A 298 47.68 -17.09 -11.02
N SER A 299 48.42 -16.06 -11.45
CA SER A 299 48.71 -15.84 -12.88
C SER A 299 50.11 -15.28 -13.20
N ALA A 300 51.09 -15.49 -12.31
CA ALA A 300 52.44 -14.90 -12.42
C ALA A 300 53.56 -15.96 -12.53
N ALA A 301 53.45 -16.87 -13.50
CA ALA A 301 54.53 -17.81 -13.84
C ALA A 301 54.48 -18.19 -15.34
N GLY A 302 55.56 -17.94 -16.08
CA GLY A 302 55.77 -18.57 -17.40
C GLY A 302 55.70 -17.70 -18.66
N VAL A 303 56.39 -16.56 -18.70
CA VAL A 303 56.92 -16.01 -19.98
C VAL A 303 58.38 -15.62 -19.76
N GLN A 304 59.30 -16.22 -20.54
CA GLN A 304 60.67 -15.74 -20.66
C GLN A 304 60.74 -14.73 -21.80
N VAL A 305 61.51 -13.66 -21.64
CA VAL A 305 61.74 -12.64 -22.68
C VAL A 305 63.25 -12.46 -22.86
N ASP A 306 63.67 -12.44 -24.13
CA ASP A 306 65.07 -12.45 -24.57
C ASP A 306 65.61 -11.01 -24.70
N PRO A 307 66.79 -10.65 -24.15
CA PRO A 307 67.19 -9.24 -24.01
C PRO A 307 67.98 -8.70 -25.21
N SER A 308 67.29 -8.32 -26.30
CA SER A 308 67.93 -7.53 -27.37
C SER A 308 66.98 -6.64 -28.19
N ASN A 309 66.66 -5.45 -27.66
CA ASN A 309 66.95 -4.18 -28.35
C ASN A 309 66.70 -2.97 -27.43
N SER A 310 67.50 -1.93 -27.61
CA SER A 310 67.20 -0.57 -27.16
C SER A 310 66.45 0.20 -28.26
N ASP A 311 65.69 1.23 -27.88
CA ASP A 311 66.01 2.64 -28.19
C ASP A 311 64.85 3.56 -27.76
N SER A 312 65.20 4.78 -27.32
CA SER A 312 64.37 6.01 -27.18
C SER A 312 63.03 5.97 -26.38
N GLU A 313 62.56 7.05 -25.73
CA GLU A 313 63.12 8.40 -25.56
C GLU A 313 62.71 9.08 -24.21
N SER A 314 63.02 10.37 -24.11
CA SER A 314 63.12 11.18 -22.89
C SER A 314 61.82 11.49 -22.12
N SER A 315 62.04 11.75 -20.82
CA SER A 315 61.12 12.35 -19.86
C SER A 315 60.72 13.80 -20.15
N ALA A 316 59.54 14.21 -19.66
CA ALA A 316 59.34 15.54 -19.07
C ALA A 316 58.28 15.46 -17.94
N HIS A 317 58.45 16.27 -16.89
CA HIS A 317 57.41 16.58 -15.89
C HIS A 317 56.62 17.81 -16.35
N ASP A 318 55.46 18.06 -15.74
CA ASP A 318 55.11 19.42 -15.31
C ASP A 318 54.14 19.41 -14.12
N ASP A 319 54.18 20.51 -13.34
CA ASP A 319 53.42 20.71 -12.09
C ASP A 319 52.09 21.45 -12.30
N TYR A 320 51.20 21.47 -11.30
CA TYR A 320 49.95 22.25 -11.35
C TYR A 320 49.70 23.05 -10.07
N SER A 321 49.45 24.37 -10.19
CA SER A 321 49.29 25.26 -9.03
C SER A 321 48.23 26.37 -9.22
N THR A 322 47.15 26.27 -8.42
CA THR A 322 46.34 27.34 -7.79
C THR A 322 45.62 28.46 -8.59
N ARG A 323 44.27 28.51 -8.39
CA ARG A 323 43.39 29.69 -8.08
C ARG A 323 43.12 30.77 -9.18
N PRO A 324 42.11 31.67 -9.01
CA PRO A 324 40.76 31.50 -8.38
C PRO A 324 39.59 32.24 -9.12
N GLU A 325 38.38 32.08 -8.56
CA GLU A 325 37.22 33.02 -8.37
C GLU A 325 37.01 34.30 -9.24
N SER A 326 35.75 34.55 -9.63
CA SER A 326 35.16 35.89 -9.90
C SER A 326 33.62 35.87 -9.77
N GLU A 327 32.99 37.00 -9.40
CA GLU A 327 31.55 37.16 -9.11
C GLU A 327 30.88 38.24 -10.02
N ASP A 328 29.54 38.30 -9.96
CA ASP A 328 28.64 39.47 -10.13
C ASP A 328 28.20 40.08 -11.51
N ASP A 329 27.09 40.83 -11.37
CA ASP A 329 26.49 41.93 -12.15
C ASP A 329 25.49 41.74 -13.34
N ASP A 330 24.19 41.74 -12.96
CA ASP A 330 23.22 42.86 -13.12
C ASP A 330 22.19 42.95 -14.31
N VAL A 331 21.16 43.79 -14.05
CA VAL A 331 19.81 44.01 -14.60
C VAL A 331 19.65 44.46 -16.07
N GLY A 332 18.50 44.11 -16.67
CA GLY A 332 17.94 44.73 -17.90
C GLY A 332 16.40 44.74 -17.93
N SER A 333 15.76 45.70 -18.62
CA SER A 333 14.29 45.95 -18.56
C SER A 333 13.68 46.51 -19.88
N LEU A 334 12.35 46.79 -19.89
CA LEU A 334 11.53 47.44 -20.96
C LEU A 334 11.09 46.48 -22.12
N THR A 335 9.97 46.65 -22.86
CA THR A 335 8.70 47.44 -22.78
C THR A 335 7.65 46.90 -23.80
N ASP A 336 6.36 47.21 -23.61
CA ASP A 336 5.26 47.39 -24.60
C ASP A 336 5.08 46.43 -25.81
N SER A 337 3.86 46.00 -26.15
CA SER A 337 2.85 46.89 -26.75
C SER A 337 1.46 46.23 -26.94
N GLN A 338 0.46 47.04 -27.34
CA GLN A 338 -0.98 46.73 -27.39
C GLN A 338 -1.46 46.24 -28.78
N HIS A 339 -2.61 45.52 -28.82
CA HIS A 339 -3.76 45.59 -29.78
C HIS A 339 -4.59 44.27 -29.69
N SER A 340 -5.91 44.19 -29.95
CA SER A 340 -7.02 45.18 -30.00
C SER A 340 -8.38 44.44 -30.06
N ASP A 341 -9.50 45.13 -29.82
CA ASP A 341 -10.86 44.59 -29.62
C ASP A 341 -11.55 43.84 -30.80
N ASN A 342 -12.54 43.00 -30.44
CA ASN A 342 -13.87 42.77 -31.05
C ASN A 342 -14.52 41.53 -30.35
N GLY A 343 -15.82 41.38 -30.04
CA GLY A 343 -17.06 42.07 -30.48
C GLY A 343 -17.63 41.46 -31.77
N SER A 344 -18.90 41.07 -31.97
CA SER A 344 -20.15 40.93 -31.16
C SER A 344 -21.20 40.22 -32.09
N ASP A 345 -22.39 39.69 -31.75
CA ASP A 345 -23.19 39.55 -30.51
C ASP A 345 -24.35 38.51 -30.72
N THR A 346 -25.32 38.42 -29.78
CA THR A 346 -26.76 38.06 -29.94
C THR A 346 -27.24 36.63 -30.28
N SER A 347 -27.95 36.03 -29.29
CA SER A 347 -29.33 35.47 -29.42
C SER A 347 -29.56 34.14 -30.21
N ASN A 348 -30.67 33.39 -30.10
CA ASN A 348 -31.81 33.38 -29.17
C ASN A 348 -32.58 32.03 -29.25
N ALA A 349 -33.43 31.73 -28.25
CA ALA A 349 -34.62 30.85 -28.32
C ALA A 349 -34.43 29.33 -28.63
N ASP A 350 -35.37 28.42 -28.33
CA ASP A 350 -36.40 28.26 -27.27
C ASP A 350 -37.00 26.82 -27.38
N MET A 351 -37.98 26.49 -26.52
CA MET A 351 -39.05 25.49 -26.67
C MET A 351 -38.87 24.01 -26.26
N SER A 352 -39.98 23.55 -25.64
CA SER A 352 -40.60 22.22 -25.59
C SER A 352 -40.04 21.10 -24.70
N SER A 353 -40.62 21.07 -23.50
CA SER A 353 -40.93 19.89 -22.68
C SER A 353 -41.43 18.65 -23.46
N SER A 354 -41.09 17.46 -22.97
CA SER A 354 -42.06 16.35 -22.91
C SER A 354 -41.81 15.47 -21.67
N THR A 355 -42.90 15.06 -21.02
CA THR A 355 -42.89 14.16 -19.85
C THR A 355 -42.84 12.70 -20.26
N ASN A 356 -42.15 11.86 -19.49
CA ASN A 356 -42.66 10.52 -19.23
C ASN A 356 -42.18 10.00 -17.88
N ALA A 357 -43.10 9.48 -17.08
CA ALA A 357 -42.82 8.79 -15.83
C ALA A 357 -43.14 7.31 -16.01
N LEU A 358 -42.30 6.42 -15.47
CA LEU A 358 -42.60 4.99 -15.41
C LEU A 358 -42.11 4.38 -14.09
N ALA A 359 -43.06 3.76 -13.40
CA ALA A 359 -43.00 2.99 -12.16
C ALA A 359 -41.62 2.62 -11.59
N ALA A 360 -41.34 3.09 -10.38
CA ALA A 360 -40.52 2.33 -9.44
C ALA A 360 -41.27 1.07 -8.99
N SER A 361 -40.54 -0.03 -8.78
CA SER A 361 -41.03 -1.20 -8.04
C SER A 361 -40.04 -1.53 -6.94
N SER A 362 -40.53 -1.64 -5.71
CA SER A 362 -39.73 -1.78 -4.49
C SER A 362 -39.54 -3.24 -4.10
N SER A 363 -38.33 -3.60 -3.66
CA SER A 363 -38.06 -4.88 -3.01
C SER A 363 -36.97 -4.75 -1.94
N ASP A 364 -37.27 -4.00 -0.87
CA ASP A 364 -36.40 -3.86 0.29
C ASP A 364 -36.28 -5.19 1.06
N ALA A 365 -35.15 -5.88 0.88
CA ALA A 365 -34.83 -7.10 1.59
C ALA A 365 -34.28 -6.81 3.01
N GLN A 366 -35.11 -6.27 3.89
CA GLN A 366 -34.78 -6.11 5.31
C GLN A 366 -34.60 -7.48 5.99
N CYS A 367 -33.36 -7.93 6.16
CA CYS A 367 -33.03 -9.15 6.90
C CYS A 367 -32.65 -8.82 8.36
N THR A 368 -33.63 -8.30 9.13
CA THR A 368 -33.46 -8.03 10.56
C THR A 368 -33.79 -9.25 11.42
N THR A 369 -33.06 -9.39 12.54
CA THR A 369 -33.09 -10.56 13.42
C THR A 369 -34.42 -10.73 14.16
N GLY A 370 -35.08 -11.89 13.99
CA GLY A 370 -36.23 -12.28 14.81
C GLY A 370 -35.82 -12.90 16.17
N PHE A 371 -36.47 -12.47 17.25
CA PHE A 371 -36.37 -13.09 18.58
C PHE A 371 -37.70 -12.93 19.33
N SER A 372 -37.99 -13.85 20.28
CA SER A 372 -39.30 -14.04 20.95
C SER A 372 -40.43 -14.58 20.04
N GLY A 373 -41.49 -15.22 20.53
CA GLY A 373 -41.89 -15.43 21.93
C GLY A 373 -42.17 -16.88 22.35
N SER A 374 -42.67 -17.04 23.57
CA SER A 374 -42.75 -18.32 24.31
C SER A 374 -44.11 -19.03 24.22
N SER A 375 -44.10 -20.32 24.56
CA SER A 375 -45.26 -20.99 25.17
C SER A 375 -44.80 -21.91 26.30
N VAL A 376 -45.69 -22.21 27.25
CA VAL A 376 -45.40 -22.79 28.57
C VAL A 376 -46.32 -24.00 28.83
N PRO A 377 -45.84 -25.03 29.52
CA PRO A 377 -46.66 -25.74 30.50
C PRO A 377 -46.08 -25.66 31.92
N ALA A 378 -46.93 -25.85 32.93
CA ALA A 378 -46.65 -25.46 34.31
C ALA A 378 -46.61 -26.62 35.33
N ALA A 379 -46.04 -26.33 36.51
CA ALA A 379 -46.01 -27.15 37.74
C ALA A 379 -45.13 -28.43 37.67
N THR A 380 -44.62 -28.99 38.79
CA THR A 380 -44.99 -28.77 40.21
C THR A 380 -43.76 -28.74 41.15
N VAL A 381 -43.96 -28.21 42.36
CA VAL A 381 -43.01 -28.04 43.48
C VAL A 381 -42.35 -29.35 43.96
N GLY A 382 -41.07 -29.30 44.37
CA GLY A 382 -40.40 -30.37 45.13
C GLY A 382 -39.01 -29.95 45.66
N SER A 383 -38.89 -29.78 46.99
CA SER A 383 -37.67 -29.33 47.70
C SER A 383 -36.64 -30.46 47.93
N PRO A 384 -35.38 -30.16 48.34
CA PRO A 384 -34.21 -30.95 47.94
C PRO A 384 -33.70 -31.96 48.96
N PHE A 385 -32.79 -32.83 48.48
CA PHE A 385 -31.53 -33.18 49.13
C PHE A 385 -30.44 -33.43 48.07
#